data_AF-A0A2D6BU78-F1
#
_entry.id   AF-A0A2D6BU78-F1
#
_cell.length_a   1.000
_cell.length_b   1.000
_cell.length_c   1.000
_cell.angle_alpha   90.00
_cell.angle_beta   90.00
_cell.angle_gamma   90.00
#
_symmetry.space_group_name_H-M   'P 1'
#
loop_
_entity.id
_entity.type
_entity.pdbx_description
1 polymer ?
#
loop_
_entity_poly.entity_id
_entity_poly.type
_entity_poly.pdbx_seq_one_letter_code
_entity_poly.pdbx_strand_id
1 'polypeptide(L)'
;AGGGRIELCSYPEAHHSFDSIEPQTWLADAVRLGRKSITLAGDGRMFFTGSDGREHEVGEPGQRKASFEKASIRGAHIGGHWEARRRSFSDADGFWREHLLGDG
;
A
#
# COMPACT_ATOMS: atom_id res chain seq x y z
N ALA A 1 -1.22 -36.12 -1.24
CA ALA A 1 -0.78 -34.81 -0.72
C ALA A 1 -1.57 -33.74 -1.45
N GLY A 2 -2.32 -32.90 -0.74
CA GLY A 2 -3.02 -31.77 -1.36
C GLY A 2 -2.01 -30.65 -1.62
N GLY A 3 -1.70 -30.37 -2.88
CA GLY A 3 -0.89 -29.23 -3.28
C GLY A 3 -1.80 -28.05 -3.64
N GLY A 4 -1.42 -26.83 -3.25
CA GLY A 4 -2.05 -25.61 -3.74
C GLY A 4 -1.41 -25.18 -5.05
N ARG A 5 -2.21 -24.78 -6.05
CA ARG A 5 -1.71 -24.15 -7.28
C ARG A 5 -1.67 -22.64 -7.09
N ILE A 6 -0.55 -22.02 -7.47
CA ILE A 6 -0.32 -20.58 -7.31
C ILE A 6 0.25 -20.05 -8.62
N GLU A 7 -0.32 -18.94 -9.10
CA GLU A 7 0.20 -18.16 -10.22
C GLU A 7 0.44 -16.72 -9.77
N LEU A 8 1.54 -16.12 -10.24
CA LEU A 8 1.93 -14.75 -9.89
C LEU A 8 1.70 -13.82 -11.08
N CYS A 9 0.78 -12.88 -10.92
CA CYS A 9 0.52 -11.82 -11.89
C CYS A 9 1.00 -10.46 -11.34
N SER A 10 1.63 -9.66 -12.19
CA SER A 10 2.08 -8.31 -11.84
C SER A 10 1.35 -7.27 -12.70
N TYR A 11 0.88 -6.20 -12.05
CA TYR A 11 0.15 -5.09 -12.67
C TYR A 11 0.92 -3.79 -12.43
N PRO A 12 1.73 -3.32 -13.38
CA PRO A 12 2.50 -2.07 -13.25
C PRO A 12 1.59 -0.88 -12.99
N GLU A 13 2.08 0.11 -12.22
CA GLU A 13 1.37 1.37 -11.88
C GLU A 13 0.03 1.19 -11.12
N ALA A 14 -0.29 -0.04 -10.72
CA ALA A 14 -1.57 -0.42 -10.12
C ALA A 14 -1.46 -0.53 -8.59
N HIS A 15 -0.84 0.48 -7.95
CA HIS A 15 -0.42 0.41 -6.54
C HIS A 15 -1.55 0.19 -5.51
N HIS A 16 -2.80 0.55 -5.85
CA HIS A 16 -4.00 0.43 -5.00
C HIS A 16 -5.26 0.03 -5.81
N SER A 17 -5.10 -0.71 -6.90
CA SER A 17 -6.01 -0.68 -8.05
C SER A 17 -7.35 -1.45 -7.97
N PHE A 18 -7.72 -2.06 -6.84
CA PHE A 18 -8.81 -3.05 -6.86
C PHE A 18 -10.05 -2.70 -6.04
N ASP A 19 -10.01 -1.71 -5.16
CA ASP A 19 -11.14 -1.36 -4.28
C ASP A 19 -11.83 -0.04 -4.66
N SER A 20 -11.16 0.85 -5.41
CA SER A 20 -11.75 2.12 -5.85
C SER A 20 -12.43 2.06 -7.23
N ILE A 21 -13.58 2.74 -7.36
CA ILE A 21 -14.26 3.02 -8.64
C ILE A 21 -13.87 4.37 -9.25
N GLU A 22 -13.32 5.27 -8.43
CA GLU A 22 -12.86 6.60 -8.86
C GLU A 22 -11.65 6.49 -9.80
N PRO A 23 -11.51 7.35 -10.82
CA PRO A 23 -10.36 7.36 -11.71
C PRO A 23 -9.04 7.55 -10.97
N GLN A 24 -7.99 6.89 -11.45
CA GLN A 24 -6.65 7.08 -10.91
C GLN A 24 -6.20 8.54 -11.10
N THR A 25 -5.72 9.15 -10.01
CA THR A 25 -5.24 10.54 -10.01
C THR A 25 -3.90 10.63 -9.29
N TRP A 26 -2.96 11.38 -9.86
CA TRP A 26 -1.70 11.74 -9.21
C TRP A 26 -1.87 12.98 -8.33
N LEU A 27 -1.57 12.85 -7.04
CA LEU A 27 -1.57 13.96 -6.10
C LEU A 27 -0.13 14.34 -5.75
N ALA A 28 0.38 15.40 -6.39
CA ALA A 28 1.77 15.85 -6.20
C ALA A 28 2.09 16.25 -4.75
N ASP A 29 1.12 16.79 -4.02
CA ASP A 29 1.29 17.25 -2.64
C ASP A 29 0.87 16.21 -1.59
N ALA A 30 0.43 15.02 -2.00
CA ALA A 30 0.12 13.96 -1.05
C ALA A 30 1.40 13.48 -0.36
N VAL A 31 1.36 13.40 0.98
CA VAL A 31 2.44 12.83 1.78
C VAL A 31 2.27 11.31 1.80
N ARG A 32 3.16 10.59 1.13
CA ARG A 32 3.15 9.12 1.15
C ARG A 32 3.77 8.63 2.45
N LEU A 33 2.96 7.94 3.25
CA LEU A 33 3.44 7.28 4.46
C LEU A 33 4.14 5.98 4.04
N GLY A 34 5.47 5.92 4.19
CA GLY A 34 6.20 4.66 4.07
C GLY A 34 5.84 3.70 5.21
N ARG A 35 6.34 2.46 5.16
CA ARG A 35 6.27 1.54 6.30
C ARG A 35 7.20 2.04 7.41
N LYS A 36 6.66 2.82 8.34
CA LYS A 36 7.31 3.13 9.62
C LYS A 36 6.42 2.65 10.74
N SER A 37 7.00 1.88 11.65
CA SER A 37 6.35 1.49 12.90
C SER A 37 6.56 2.59 13.94
N ILE A 38 5.54 2.87 14.75
CA ILE A 38 5.66 3.70 15.94
C ILE A 38 5.84 2.76 17.14
N THR A 39 6.78 3.08 18.01
CA THR A 39 7.00 2.42 19.29
C THR A 39 6.26 3.17 20.39
N LEU A 40 5.52 2.44 21.24
CA LEU A 40 4.98 2.94 22.50
C LEU A 40 5.86 2.42 23.64
N ALA A 41 6.59 3.30 24.31
CA ALA A 41 7.40 2.94 25.46
C ALA A 41 6.54 2.75 26.72
N GLY A 42 7.10 2.07 27.73
CA GLY A 42 6.43 1.79 28.99
C GLY A 42 6.11 3.04 29.83
N ASP A 43 6.71 4.18 29.51
CA ASP A 43 6.44 5.50 30.10
C ASP A 43 5.34 6.28 29.34
N GLY A 44 4.75 5.67 28.30
CA GLY A 44 3.71 6.29 27.48
C GLY A 44 4.23 7.16 26.33
N ARG A 45 5.55 7.30 26.16
CA ARG A 45 6.12 8.02 25.01
C ARG A 45 5.90 7.25 23.72
N MET A 46 5.63 7.99 22.65
CA MET A 46 5.43 7.43 21.30
C MET A 46 6.50 7.99 20.37
N PHE A 47 7.30 7.13 19.75
CA PHE A 47 8.38 7.57 18.86
C PHE A 47 8.62 6.60 17.69
N PHE A 48 9.33 7.05 16.66
CA PHE A 48 9.90 6.16 15.64
C PHE A 48 11.40 6.41 15.49
N THR A 49 12.15 5.39 15.06
CA THR A 49 13.57 5.54 14.72
C THR A 49 13.72 5.97 13.26
N GLY A 50 14.36 7.11 13.04
CA GLY A 50 14.70 7.63 11.73
C GLY A 50 15.79 6.80 11.04
N SER A 51 15.99 7.03 9.73
CA SER A 51 17.13 6.44 9.00
C SER A 51 18.48 6.97 9.47
N ASP A 52 18.48 8.10 10.19
CA ASP A 52 19.66 8.66 10.88
C ASP A 52 19.92 8.00 12.24
N GLY A 53 19.12 6.99 12.63
CA GLY A 53 19.22 6.28 13.90
C GLY A 53 18.65 7.06 15.10
N ARG A 54 18.06 8.24 14.90
CA ARG A 54 17.51 9.06 16.00
C ARG A 54 16.06 8.71 16.28
N GLU A 55 15.66 8.86 17.54
CA GLU A 55 14.26 8.79 17.93
C GLU A 55 13.55 10.11 17.64
N HIS A 56 12.38 10.01 17.03
CA HIS A 56 11.49 11.12 16.77
C HIS A 56 10.17 10.90 17.52
N GLU A 57 9.92 11.73 18.53
CA GLU A 57 8.66 11.73 19.27
C GLU A 57 7.49 12.08 18.34
N VAL A 58 6.33 11.45 18.58
CA VAL A 58 5.09 11.59 17.80
C VAL A 58 3.82 11.53 18.68
N GLY A 59 3.97 11.62 20.01
CA GLY A 59 2.85 11.60 20.95
C GLY A 59 1.92 12.81 20.82
N GLU A 60 2.49 13.98 20.53
CA GLU A 60 1.74 15.24 20.40
C GLU A 60 1.40 15.60 18.94
N PRO A 61 0.28 16.30 18.68
CA PRO A 61 -0.08 16.75 17.33
C PRO A 61 1.03 17.54 16.62
N GLY A 62 1.71 18.44 17.35
CA GLY A 62 2.81 19.24 16.80
C GLY A 62 4.02 18.39 16.39
N GLN A 63 4.29 17.31 17.14
CA GLN A 63 5.38 16.38 16.86
C GLN A 63 5.08 15.53 15.60
N ARG A 64 3.83 15.09 15.44
CA ARG A 64 3.38 14.41 14.20
C ARG A 64 3.47 15.35 13.00
N LYS A 65 3.01 16.60 13.13
CA LYS A 65 3.09 17.61 12.06
C LYS A 65 4.53 17.83 11.60
N ALA A 66 5.46 18.05 12.54
CA ALA A 66 6.87 18.23 12.23
C ALA A 66 7.50 16.99 11.54
N SER A 67 7.01 15.79 11.88
CA SER A 67 7.45 14.55 11.23
C SER A 67 6.98 14.45 9.77
N PHE A 68 5.76 14.91 9.47
CA PHE A 68 5.27 14.97 8.09
C PHE A 68 5.95 16.06 7.26
N GLU A 69 6.24 17.22 7.85
CA GLU A 69 6.96 18.31 7.17
C GLU A 69 8.39 17.91 6.77
N LYS A 70 9.04 17.07 7.57
CA LYS A 70 10.37 16.52 7.28
C LYS A 70 10.34 15.33 6.32
N ALA A 71 9.18 14.73 6.07
CA ALA A 71 9.08 13.62 5.15
C ALA A 71 9.25 14.13 3.72
N SER A 72 10.35 13.76 3.07
CA SER A 72 10.64 14.07 1.66
C SER A 72 9.84 13.22 0.66
N ILE A 73 8.73 12.62 1.10
CA ILE A 73 7.96 11.65 0.31
C ILE A 73 6.65 12.31 -0.14
N ARG A 74 6.76 13.14 -1.17
CA ARG A 74 5.61 13.76 -1.84
C ARG A 74 5.24 12.98 -3.10
N GLY A 75 3.95 12.95 -3.41
CA GLY A 75 3.43 12.26 -4.57
C GLY A 75 2.83 10.91 -4.22
N ALA A 76 1.54 10.74 -4.50
CA ALA A 76 0.86 9.45 -4.42
C ALA A 76 -0.22 9.34 -5.51
N HIS A 77 -0.41 8.12 -6.01
CA HIS A 77 -1.58 7.78 -6.81
C HIS A 77 -2.73 7.39 -5.88
N ILE A 78 -3.90 7.97 -6.11
CA ILE A 78 -5.17 7.56 -5.50
C ILE A 78 -6.12 7.06 -6.58
N GLY A 79 -7.20 6.39 -6.19
CA GLY A 79 -8.20 5.88 -7.13
C GLY A 79 -7.83 4.54 -7.76
N GLY A 80 -8.71 4.06 -8.64
CA GLY A 80 -8.62 2.74 -9.26
C GLY A 80 -7.97 2.79 -10.64
N HIS A 81 -7.03 1.86 -10.88
CA HIS A 81 -6.46 1.64 -12.20
C HIS A 81 -7.36 0.66 -12.99
N TRP A 82 -8.32 1.20 -13.74
CA TRP A 82 -9.39 0.42 -14.38
C TRP A 82 -8.91 -0.72 -15.29
N GLU A 83 -7.82 -0.54 -16.02
CA GLU A 83 -7.24 -1.60 -16.85
C GLU A 83 -6.70 -2.76 -16.01
N ALA A 84 -5.86 -2.47 -15.01
CA ALA A 84 -5.36 -3.46 -14.06
C ALA A 84 -6.48 -4.17 -13.30
N ARG A 85 -7.55 -3.45 -12.91
CA ARG A 85 -8.75 -4.05 -12.28
C ARG A 85 -9.43 -5.08 -13.17
N ARG A 86 -9.67 -4.74 -14.45
CA ARG A 86 -10.30 -5.68 -15.39
C ARG A 86 -9.41 -6.88 -15.66
N ARG A 87 -8.11 -6.63 -15.84
CA ARG A 87 -7.13 -7.69 -16.08
C ARG A 87 -7.02 -8.63 -14.89
N SER A 88 -6.92 -8.11 -13.66
CA SER A 88 -6.84 -8.95 -12.46
C SER A 88 -8.07 -9.81 -12.25
N PHE A 89 -9.25 -9.30 -12.60
CA PHE A 89 -10.48 -10.09 -12.56
C PHE A 89 -10.47 -11.18 -13.62
N SER A 90 -10.05 -10.87 -14.85
CA SER A 90 -9.93 -11.84 -15.94
C SER A 90 -8.90 -12.94 -15.64
N ASP A 91 -7.75 -12.57 -15.07
CA ASP A 91 -6.69 -13.51 -14.70
C ASP A 91 -7.18 -14.47 -13.61
N ALA A 92 -7.88 -13.94 -12.61
CA ALA A 92 -8.48 -14.76 -11.55
C ALA A 92 -9.58 -15.70 -12.08
N ASP A 93 -10.49 -15.20 -12.92
CA ASP A 93 -11.55 -16.03 -13.52
C ASP A 93 -10.95 -17.14 -14.39
N GLY A 94 -9.96 -16.82 -15.22
CA GLY A 94 -9.23 -17.78 -16.05
C GLY A 94 -8.57 -18.89 -15.22
N PHE A 95 -7.85 -18.50 -14.15
CA PHE A 95 -7.24 -19.46 -13.23
C PHE A 95 -8.28 -20.43 -12.63
N TRP A 96 -9.43 -19.93 -12.19
CA TRP A 96 -10.47 -20.80 -11.62
C TRP A 96 -11.14 -21.69 -12.65
N ARG A 97 -11.40 -21.17 -13.86
CA ARG A 97 -11.95 -21.98 -14.96
C ARG A 97 -11.03 -23.13 -15.33
N GLU A 98 -9.74 -22.87 -15.45
CA GLU A 98 -8.75 -23.87 -15.82
C GLU A 98 -8.53 -24.91 -14.72
N HIS A 99 -8.34 -24.47 -13.47
CA HIS A 99 -7.81 -25.33 -12.41
C HIS A 99 -8.84 -25.85 -11.40
N LEU A 100 -10.03 -25.26 -11.35
CA LEU A 100 -11.10 -25.70 -10.45
C LEU A 100 -12.34 -26.23 -11.19
N LEU A 101 -12.75 -25.56 -12.27
CA LEU A 101 -13.97 -25.90 -12.99
C LEU A 101 -13.73 -26.85 -14.16
N GLY A 102 -12.52 -26.89 -14.71
CA GLY A 102 -12.16 -27.77 -15.83
C GLY A 102 -12.69 -27.30 -17.19
N ASP A 103 -12.98 -26.00 -17.32
CA ASP A 103 -13.53 -25.36 -18.52
C ASP A 103 -12.44 -24.79 -19.46
N GLY A 104 -11.16 -25.03 -19.13
CA GLY A 104 -9.98 -24.51 -19.85
C GLY A 104 -9.52 -25.36 -21.03
#